data_AF-A0A944AYG8-F1
#
_entry.id   AF-A0A944AYG8-F1
#
_cell.length_a   1.000
_cell.length_b   1.000
_cell.length_c   1.000
_cell.angle_alpha   90.00
_cell.angle_beta   90.00
_cell.angle_gamma   90.00
#
_symmetry.space_group_name_H-M   'P 1'
#
loop_
_entity.id
_entity.type
_entity.pdbx_description
1 polymer ?
#
loop_
_entity_poly.entity_id
_entity_poly.type
_entity_poly.pdbx_seq_one_letter_code
_entity_poly.pdbx_strand_id
1 'polypeptide(L)'
;MHIFTVDFESPSDYYTDKQGNRREISQEGFFRSCEKLFSLLEQHKVKPTFFIMGEVADRYPDMIAEIAKKYDIGSHGYAHLNADKFSLGEFEKDLQKSLDVLEKVTGKRPDKFRCP
;
A
#
# COMPACT_ATOMS: atom_id res chain seq x y z
N MET A 1 -17.95 6.20 -4.50
CA MET A 1 -16.87 5.48 -5.20
C MET A 1 -15.78 6.49 -5.53
N HIS A 2 -14.58 6.33 -4.99
CA HIS A 2 -13.43 7.18 -5.32
C HIS A 2 -12.80 6.65 -6.62
N ILE A 3 -12.63 7.53 -7.62
CA ILE A 3 -12.16 7.14 -8.96
C ILE A 3 -10.62 7.02 -9.01
N PHE A 4 -9.92 7.69 -8.09
CA PHE A 4 -8.47 7.61 -7.98
C PHE A 4 -8.08 6.67 -6.84
N THR A 5 -7.25 5.68 -7.15
CA THR A 5 -6.76 4.68 -6.19
C THR A 5 -5.27 4.52 -6.36
N VAL A 6 -4.56 4.27 -5.27
CA VAL A 6 -3.10 4.13 -5.27
C VAL A 6 -2.73 2.81 -4.60
N ASP A 7 -1.91 2.02 -5.28
CA ASP A 7 -1.35 0.80 -4.72
C ASP A 7 -0.01 1.16 -4.08
N PHE A 8 0.09 0.87 -2.79
CA PHE A 8 1.18 1.30 -1.94
C PHE A 8 2.09 0.11 -1.68
N GLU A 9 2.98 -0.08 -2.64
CA GLU A 9 3.94 -1.19 -2.70
C GLU A 9 5.21 -0.91 -1.89
N SER A 10 6.02 -1.94 -1.68
CA SER A 10 7.16 -1.89 -0.77
C SER A 10 8.31 -1.08 -1.36
N PRO A 11 9.07 -0.32 -0.56
CA PRO A 11 10.34 0.24 -1.01
C PRO A 11 11.41 -0.85 -1.29
N SER A 12 11.14 -2.11 -0.98
CA SER A 12 11.93 -3.24 -1.47
C SER A 12 11.72 -3.53 -2.95
N ASP A 13 10.76 -2.85 -3.60
CA ASP A 13 10.49 -2.99 -5.02
C ASP A 13 11.42 -2.15 -5.90
N TYR A 14 11.27 -2.38 -7.19
CA TYR A 14 12.11 -1.82 -8.21
C TYR A 14 11.25 -1.06 -9.22
N TYR A 15 11.81 -0.01 -9.81
CA TYR A 15 11.22 0.67 -10.95
C TYR A 15 12.11 0.52 -12.17
N THR A 16 11.51 0.61 -13.36
CA THR A 16 12.24 0.64 -14.62
C THR A 16 12.48 2.10 -15.00
N ASP A 17 13.75 2.51 -15.13
CA ASP A 17 14.09 3.85 -15.57
C ASP A 17 13.77 4.06 -17.07
N LYS A 18 13.86 5.31 -17.54
CA LYS A 18 13.56 5.66 -18.94
C LYS A 18 14.49 4.96 -19.95
N GLN A 19 15.61 4.43 -19.48
CA GLN A 19 16.59 3.68 -20.27
C GLN A 19 16.35 2.16 -20.21
N GLY A 20 15.30 1.72 -19.51
CA GLY A 20 14.94 0.31 -19.39
C GLY A 20 15.67 -0.43 -18.27
N ASN A 21 16.45 0.25 -17.42
CA ASN A 21 17.18 -0.41 -16.34
C ASN A 21 16.31 -0.54 -15.10
N ARG A 22 16.37 -1.70 -14.46
CA ARG A 22 15.78 -1.95 -13.15
C ARG A 22 16.59 -1.22 -12.07
N ARG A 23 15.94 -0.38 -11.27
CA ARG A 23 16.52 0.39 -10.17
C ARG A 23 15.78 0.11 -8.88
N GLU A 24 16.49 -0.01 -7.78
CA GLU A 24 15.89 -0.12 -6.45
C GLU A 24 15.31 1.22 -6.01
N ILE A 25 14.16 1.17 -5.35
CA ILE A 25 13.57 2.35 -4.73
C ILE A 25 14.28 2.57 -3.39
N SER A 26 15.02 3.67 -3.26
CA SER A 26 15.56 4.03 -1.95
C SER A 26 14.43 4.44 -1.00
N GLN A 27 14.59 4.14 0.29
CA GLN A 27 13.63 4.55 1.32
C GLN A 27 13.38 6.08 1.30
N GLU A 28 14.43 6.88 1.14
CA GLU A 28 14.33 8.33 1.01
C GLU A 28 13.55 8.75 -0.26
N GLY A 29 13.76 8.06 -1.38
CA GLY A 29 13.06 8.30 -2.63
C GLY A 29 11.57 7.96 -2.53
N PHE A 30 11.24 6.88 -1.81
CA PHE A 30 9.88 6.49 -1.49
C PHE A 30 9.16 7.58 -0.68
N PHE A 31 9.72 7.99 0.46
CA PHE A 31 9.11 9.02 1.31
C PHE A 31 8.95 10.36 0.58
N ARG A 32 9.96 10.80 -0.17
CA ARG A 32 9.87 12.01 -1.00
C ARG A 32 8.75 11.94 -2.04
N SER A 33 8.51 10.76 -2.60
CA SER A 33 7.42 10.55 -3.57
C SER A 33 6.05 10.60 -2.89
N CYS A 34 5.95 10.04 -1.68
CA CYS A 34 4.75 10.10 -0.85
C CYS A 34 4.38 11.54 -0.49
N GLU A 35 5.35 12.34 -0.03
CA GLU A 35 5.15 13.76 0.29
C GLU A 35 4.61 14.56 -0.90
N LYS A 36 5.19 14.35 -2.09
CA LYS A 36 4.73 14.98 -3.33
C LYS A 36 3.30 14.55 -3.68
N LEU A 37 3.00 13.26 -3.57
CA LEU A 37 1.68 12.73 -3.83
C LEU A 37 0.64 13.34 -2.88
N PHE A 38 0.91 13.35 -1.58
CA PHE A 38 -0.01 13.91 -0.58
C PHE A 38 -0.24 15.41 -0.80
N SER A 39 0.80 16.17 -1.13
CA SER A 39 0.68 17.59 -1.48
C SER A 39 -0.24 17.82 -2.69
N LEU A 40 -0.09 17.01 -3.74
CA LEU A 40 -0.97 17.08 -4.93
C LEU A 40 -2.42 16.71 -4.60
N LEU A 41 -2.63 15.65 -3.81
CA LEU A 41 -3.96 15.23 -3.39
C LEU A 41 -4.68 16.32 -2.59
N GLU A 42 -3.96 16.97 -1.67
CA GLU A 42 -4.50 18.10 -0.89
C GLU A 42 -4.79 19.31 -1.78
N GLN A 43 -3.86 19.69 -2.68
CA GLN A 43 -4.04 20.80 -3.62
C GLN A 43 -5.29 20.63 -4.50
N HIS A 44 -5.52 19.41 -4.99
CA HIS A 44 -6.64 19.09 -5.87
C HIS A 44 -7.90 18.60 -5.13
N LYS A 45 -7.86 18.54 -3.78
CA LYS A 45 -8.95 18.07 -2.92
C LYS A 45 -9.45 16.67 -3.30
N VAL A 46 -8.53 15.81 -3.74
CA VAL A 46 -8.83 14.43 -4.13
C VAL A 46 -8.77 13.55 -2.88
N LYS A 47 -9.80 12.73 -2.68
CA LYS A 47 -9.81 11.68 -1.67
C LYS A 47 -9.58 10.32 -2.35
N PRO A 48 -8.35 9.80 -2.38
CA PRO A 48 -8.07 8.47 -2.90
C PRO A 48 -8.50 7.37 -1.94
N THR A 49 -8.53 6.15 -2.49
CA THR A 49 -8.36 4.92 -1.70
C THR A 49 -6.93 4.41 -1.87
N PHE A 50 -6.22 4.18 -0.77
CA PHE A 50 -4.91 3.55 -0.77
C PHE A 50 -5.04 2.05 -0.50
N PHE A 51 -4.56 1.21 -1.40
CA PHE A 51 -4.41 -0.23 -1.17
C PHE A 51 -3.01 -0.49 -0.62
N ILE A 52 -2.93 -0.89 0.64
CA ILE A 52 -1.66 -0.94 1.38
C ILE A 52 -1.27 -2.39 1.63
N MET A 53 0.00 -2.71 1.37
CA MET A 53 0.56 -4.01 1.75
C MET A 53 0.72 -4.11 3.26
N GLY A 54 0.40 -5.29 3.82
CA GLY A 54 0.59 -5.58 5.24
C GLY A 54 2.06 -5.43 5.66
N GLU A 55 3.02 -5.84 4.82
CA GLU A 55 4.44 -5.64 5.09
C GLU A 55 4.83 -4.15 5.23
N VAL A 56 4.26 -3.27 4.38
CA VAL A 56 4.49 -1.83 4.45
C VAL A 56 3.90 -1.25 5.74
N ALA A 57 2.73 -1.73 6.16
CA ALA A 57 2.11 -1.33 7.42
C ALA A 57 2.89 -1.79 8.66
N ASP A 58 3.50 -2.98 8.64
CA ASP A 58 4.41 -3.44 9.70
C ASP A 58 5.70 -2.60 9.75
N ARG A 59 6.24 -2.23 8.58
CA ARG A 59 7.50 -1.49 8.48
C ARG A 59 7.36 -0.01 8.82
N TYR A 60 6.22 0.61 8.47
CA TYR A 60 5.99 2.05 8.63
C TYR A 60 4.63 2.37 9.28
N PRO A 61 4.36 1.85 10.49
CA PRO A 61 3.04 1.95 11.11
C PRO A 61 2.57 3.39 11.30
N ASP A 62 3.46 4.30 11.71
CA ASP A 62 3.11 5.71 11.96
C ASP A 62 2.65 6.42 10.67
N MET A 63 3.35 6.18 9.56
CA MET A 63 2.96 6.75 8.26
C MET A 63 1.59 6.23 7.82
N ILE A 64 1.35 4.92 7.94
CA ILE A 64 0.08 4.33 7.54
C ILE A 64 -1.07 4.82 8.43
N ALA A 65 -0.82 5.00 9.72
CA ALA A 65 -1.79 5.60 10.64
C ALA A 65 -2.14 7.05 10.23
N GLU A 66 -1.17 7.88 9.83
CA GLU A 66 -1.42 9.23 9.34
C GLU A 66 -2.22 9.25 8.02
N ILE A 67 -1.93 8.33 7.10
CA ILE A 67 -2.71 8.18 5.85
C ILE A 67 -4.17 7.83 6.19
N ALA A 68 -4.39 6.87 7.09
CA ALA A 68 -5.72 6.41 7.47
C ALA A 68 -6.58 7.48 8.17
N LYS A 69 -5.97 8.50 8.78
CA LYS A 69 -6.71 9.65 9.34
C LYS A 69 -7.34 10.52 8.25
N LYS A 70 -6.80 10.53 7.03
CA LYS A 70 -7.20 11.45 5.95
C LYS A 70 -7.88 10.74 4.77
N TYR A 71 -7.52 9.49 4.50
CA TYR A 71 -7.85 8.78 3.28
C TYR A 71 -8.43 7.40 3.55
N ASP A 72 -9.13 6.85 2.56
CA ASP A 72 -9.72 5.51 2.65
C ASP A 72 -8.64 4.44 2.41
N ILE A 73 -8.71 3.34 3.16
CA ILE A 73 -7.69 2.27 3.11
C ILE A 73 -8.34 0.95 2.67
N GLY A 74 -7.69 0.27 1.73
CA GLY A 74 -7.91 -1.11 1.36
C GLY A 74 -6.67 -1.96 1.63
N SER A 75 -6.85 -3.28 1.67
CA SER A 75 -5.74 -4.23 1.75
C SER A 75 -5.20 -4.56 0.36
N HIS A 76 -3.88 -4.66 0.24
CA HIS A 76 -3.16 -5.14 -0.94
C HIS A 76 -2.39 -6.44 -0.65
N GLY A 77 -2.94 -7.31 0.20
CA GLY A 77 -2.24 -8.51 0.67
C GLY A 77 -1.10 -8.19 1.65
N TYR A 78 -0.34 -9.18 2.09
CA TYR A 78 0.78 -8.98 3.02
C TYR A 78 2.13 -8.92 2.29
N ALA A 79 2.50 -9.94 1.51
CA ALA A 79 3.87 -10.07 0.97
C ALA A 79 4.01 -9.99 -0.57
N HIS A 80 3.16 -9.23 -1.28
CA HIS A 80 3.16 -9.07 -2.75
C HIS A 80 3.40 -10.40 -3.48
N LEU A 81 2.61 -11.40 -3.10
CA LEU A 81 2.82 -12.75 -3.57
C LEU A 81 2.00 -13.00 -4.83
N ASN A 82 2.63 -13.53 -5.89
CA ASN A 82 1.92 -13.76 -7.15
C ASN A 82 0.74 -14.73 -6.94
N ALA A 83 -0.48 -14.27 -7.23
CA ALA A 83 -1.71 -15.01 -6.98
C ALA A 83 -1.81 -16.35 -7.72
N ASP A 84 -1.05 -16.55 -8.80
CA ASP A 84 -0.99 -17.79 -9.58
C ASP A 84 -0.20 -18.91 -8.88
N LYS A 85 0.53 -18.60 -7.80
CA LYS A 85 1.42 -19.54 -7.09
C LYS A 85 0.87 -20.05 -5.76
N PHE A 86 -0.36 -19.66 -5.37
CA PHE A 86 -0.94 -20.03 -4.08
C PHE A 86 -2.06 -21.05 -4.18
N SER A 87 -2.11 -21.92 -3.16
CA SER A 87 -3.35 -22.57 -2.76
C SER A 87 -4.29 -21.56 -2.10
N LEU A 88 -5.59 -21.83 -2.15
CA LEU A 88 -6.61 -20.99 -1.50
C LEU A 88 -6.30 -20.72 -0.02
N GLY A 89 -5.82 -21.74 0.71
CA GLY A 89 -5.51 -21.60 2.14
C GLY A 89 -4.29 -20.73 2.45
N GLU A 90 -3.35 -20.57 1.51
CA GLU A 90 -2.24 -19.64 1.69
C GLU A 90 -2.66 -18.20 1.39
N PHE A 91 -3.48 -17.99 0.37
CA PHE A 91 -4.09 -16.69 0.09
C PHE A 91 -4.93 -16.21 1.29
N GLU A 92 -5.76 -17.09 1.87
CA GLU A 92 -6.54 -16.77 3.07
C GLU A 92 -5.65 -16.34 4.24
N LYS A 93 -4.52 -17.03 4.46
CA LYS A 93 -3.57 -16.67 5.53
C LYS A 93 -2.88 -15.34 5.27
N ASP A 94 -2.46 -15.06 4.04
CA ASP A 94 -1.84 -13.79 3.65
C ASP A 94 -2.82 -12.62 3.82
N LEU A 95 -4.05 -12.78 3.30
CA LEU A 95 -5.11 -11.79 3.43
C LEU A 95 -5.46 -11.54 4.90
N GLN A 96 -5.65 -12.60 5.69
CA GLN A 96 -5.98 -12.46 7.10
C GLN A 96 -4.88 -11.70 7.85
N LYS A 97 -3.61 -12.04 7.60
CA LYS A 97 -2.47 -11.34 8.20
C LYS A 97 -2.43 -9.86 7.79
N SER A 98 -2.66 -9.56 6.51
CA SER A 98 -2.72 -8.18 6.01
C SER A 98 -3.81 -7.37 6.71
N LEU A 99 -5.02 -7.92 6.81
CA LEU A 99 -6.14 -7.26 7.46
C LEU A 99 -5.89 -7.02 8.95
N ASP A 100 -5.30 -7.99 9.67
CA ASP A 100 -5.02 -7.86 11.10
C ASP A 100 -3.97 -6.78 11.39
N VAL A 101 -2.92 -6.70 10.57
CA VAL A 101 -1.90 -5.64 10.70
C VAL A 101 -2.49 -4.28 10.38
N LEU A 102 -3.24 -4.16 9.28
CA LEU A 102 -3.86 -2.89 8.90
C LEU A 102 -4.89 -2.42 9.93
N GLU A 103 -5.70 -3.32 10.48
CA GLU A 103 -6.63 -3.00 11.56
C GLU A 103 -5.90 -2.48 12.80
N LYS A 104 -4.82 -3.15 13.20
CA LYS A 104 -4.00 -2.74 14.34
C LYS A 104 -3.39 -1.34 14.15
N VAL A 105 -2.91 -1.03 12.95
CA VAL A 105 -2.24 0.25 12.65
C VAL A 105 -3.22 1.38 12.43
N THR A 106 -4.33 1.12 11.74
CA THR A 106 -5.29 2.16 11.31
C THR A 106 -6.47 2.31 12.26
N GLY A 107 -6.68 1.36 13.18
CA GLY A 107 -7.83 1.30 14.07
C GLY A 107 -9.14 0.88 13.41
N LYS A 108 -9.12 0.58 12.09
CA LYS A 108 -10.27 0.11 11.34
C LYS A 108 -9.86 -1.03 10.41
N ARG A 109 -10.60 -2.14 10.47
CA ARG A 109 -10.40 -3.23 9.51
C ARG A 109 -10.76 -2.76 8.09
N PRO A 110 -9.85 -2.93 7.10
CA PRO A 110 -10.17 -2.63 5.70
C PRO A 110 -11.33 -3.51 5.20
N ASP A 111 -12.23 -2.91 4.43
CA ASP A 111 -13.38 -3.57 3.79
C ASP A 111 -13.22 -3.70 2.26
N LYS A 112 -12.07 -3.26 1.73
CA LYS A 112 -11.71 -3.30 0.32
C LYS A 112 -10.42 -4.08 0.15
N PHE A 113 -10.33 -4.79 -0.97
CA PHE A 113 -9.15 -5.55 -1.33
C PHE A 113 -8.79 -5.32 -2.80
N ARG A 114 -7.50 -5.25 -3.10
CA ARG A 114 -6.96 -5.30 -4.47
C ARG A 114 -5.86 -6.34 -4.50
N CYS A 115 -5.94 -7.26 -5.46
CA CYS A 115 -4.92 -8.27 -5.66
C CYS A 115 -3.59 -7.60 -6.09
N PRO A 116 -2.44 -7.99 -5.51
CA PRO A 116 -1.11 -7.72 -6.05
C PRO A 116 -0.95 -8.17 -7.51
#